data_AF-A0A7S1TTS8-F1
#
_entry.id   AF-A0A7S1TTS8-F1
#
_cell.length_a   1.000
_cell.length_b   1.000
_cell.length_c   1.000
_cell.angle_alpha   90.00
_cell.angle_beta   90.00
_cell.angle_gamma   90.00
#
_symmetry.space_group_name_H-M   'P 1'
#
loop_
_entity.id
_entity.type
_entity.pdbx_description
1 polymer ?
#
loop_
_entity_poly.entity_id
_entity_poly.type
_entity_poly.pdbx_seq_one_letter_code
_entity_poly.pdbx_strand_id
1 'polypeptide(L)'
;RRPTAPGAAKLRRKARVLLDENLVEIFAGMPIPVCDRFKSYLTNAIMYDTWFLSLLNIVDYSIIVGVDRESGVLVVGIIDYMRQYDLIKKLERVGKSVTMVAGQAAPTVIQPPHYRQRFRSQMERYFASVPTPYTSEADLFLVPPLG
;
A
#
# COMPACT_ATOMS: atom_id res chain seq x y z
N ARG A 1 -27.64 -16.60 45.07
CA ARG A 1 -26.22 -16.87 44.75
C ARG A 1 -26.10 -16.89 43.22
N ARG A 2 -25.43 -15.90 42.64
CA ARG A 2 -25.26 -15.78 41.18
C ARG A 2 -23.99 -16.57 40.78
N PRO A 3 -24.00 -17.41 39.74
CA PRO A 3 -22.77 -18.03 39.26
C PRO A 3 -21.91 -16.97 38.58
N THR A 4 -20.65 -16.84 39.00
CA THR A 4 -19.64 -16.02 38.33
C THR A 4 -19.23 -16.71 37.03
N ALA A 5 -19.42 -16.03 35.89
CA ALA A 5 -18.92 -16.48 34.60
C ALA A 5 -17.39 -16.55 34.60
N PRO A 6 -16.77 -17.60 34.02
CA PRO A 6 -15.32 -17.67 33.90
C PRO A 6 -14.83 -16.56 32.95
N GLY A 7 -13.78 -15.87 33.40
CA GLY A 7 -13.17 -14.76 32.68
C GLY A 7 -12.79 -15.15 31.27
N ALA A 8 -13.41 -14.48 30.30
CA ALA A 8 -12.95 -14.45 28.92
C ALA A 8 -11.62 -13.71 28.89
N ALA A 9 -10.53 -14.43 29.15
CA ALA A 9 -9.19 -14.02 28.78
C ALA A 9 -9.14 -13.96 27.25
N LYS A 10 -9.57 -12.83 26.70
CA LYS A 10 -9.47 -12.49 25.28
C LYS A 10 -7.99 -12.42 24.96
N LEU A 11 -7.43 -13.52 24.47
CA LEU A 11 -6.06 -13.62 24.01
C LEU A 11 -5.89 -12.55 22.91
N ARG A 12 -5.31 -11.40 23.25
CA ARG A 12 -4.91 -10.39 22.28
C ARG A 12 -3.77 -11.01 21.48
N ARG A 13 -4.10 -11.75 20.42
CA ARG A 13 -3.12 -12.19 19.43
C ARG A 13 -2.52 -10.91 18.84
N LYS A 14 -1.28 -10.61 19.21
CA LYS A 14 -0.54 -9.44 18.72
C LYS A 14 -0.51 -9.56 17.19
N ALA A 15 -1.23 -8.68 16.48
CA ALA A 15 -1.20 -8.65 15.03
C ALA A 15 0.24 -8.37 14.61
N ARG A 16 0.89 -9.36 13.99
CA ARG A 16 2.27 -9.24 13.54
C ARG A 16 2.25 -8.28 12.36
N VAL A 17 2.82 -7.08 12.53
CA VAL A 17 3.04 -6.13 11.44
C VAL A 17 4.18 -6.70 10.58
N LEU A 18 3.94 -6.80 9.29
CA LEU A 18 4.81 -7.49 8.34
C LEU A 18 5.18 -6.50 7.23
N LEU A 19 6.49 -6.37 6.97
CA LEU A 19 7.06 -5.50 5.94
C LEU A 19 6.99 -6.19 4.56
N ASP A 20 7.38 -5.50 3.48
CA ASP A 20 7.28 -5.98 2.09
C ASP A 20 7.86 -7.40 1.87
N GLU A 21 8.97 -7.73 2.51
CA GLU A 21 9.58 -9.07 2.47
C GLU A 21 8.72 -10.12 3.19
N ASN A 22 8.07 -9.73 4.27
CA ASN A 22 7.27 -10.62 5.11
C ASN A 22 5.86 -10.83 4.56
N LEU A 23 5.34 -9.92 3.73
CA LEU A 23 4.03 -10.07 3.08
C LEU A 23 4.08 -11.24 2.08
N VAL A 24 5.19 -11.35 1.34
CA VAL A 24 5.49 -12.48 0.45
C VAL A 24 5.63 -13.78 1.24
N GLU A 25 6.30 -13.77 2.40
CA GLU A 25 6.44 -14.96 3.25
C GLU A 25 5.10 -15.52 3.78
N ILE A 26 4.13 -14.66 4.14
CA ILE A 26 2.80 -15.11 4.60
C ILE A 26 2.06 -15.88 3.51
N PHE A 27 2.23 -15.46 2.26
CA PHE A 27 1.61 -16.09 1.10
C PHE A 27 2.55 -17.08 0.41
N ALA A 28 3.64 -17.48 1.06
CA ALA A 28 4.63 -18.43 0.54
C ALA A 28 5.16 -18.06 -0.86
N GLY A 29 5.37 -16.78 -1.13
CA GLY A 29 5.78 -16.30 -2.45
C GLY A 29 4.62 -15.93 -3.38
N MET A 30 3.39 -16.31 -3.06
CA MET A 30 2.25 -16.13 -3.95
C MET A 30 1.56 -14.77 -3.77
N PRO A 31 1.00 -14.21 -4.85
CA PRO A 31 0.17 -13.01 -4.76
C PRO A 31 -1.14 -13.30 -4.01
N ILE A 32 -1.75 -12.26 -3.45
CA ILE A 32 -3.07 -12.29 -2.84
C ILE A 32 -4.11 -12.45 -3.96
N PRO A 33 -4.86 -13.56 -4.01
CA PRO A 33 -5.88 -13.75 -5.03
C PRO A 33 -7.08 -12.86 -4.73
N VAL A 34 -7.55 -12.13 -5.74
CA VAL A 34 -8.74 -11.26 -5.69
C VAL A 34 -9.56 -11.42 -6.96
N CYS A 35 -10.86 -11.15 -6.92
CA CYS A 35 -11.68 -11.15 -8.13
C CYS A 35 -11.39 -9.94 -9.02
N ASP A 36 -11.63 -10.07 -10.32
CA ASP A 36 -11.37 -9.03 -11.33
C ASP A 36 -12.02 -7.68 -10.99
N ARG A 37 -13.27 -7.72 -10.52
CA ARG A 37 -14.00 -6.51 -10.14
C ARG A 37 -13.31 -5.77 -9.00
N PHE A 38 -12.88 -6.49 -7.95
CA PHE A 38 -12.14 -5.90 -6.84
C PHE A 38 -10.78 -5.37 -7.29
N LYS A 39 -10.06 -6.15 -8.12
CA LYS A 39 -8.76 -5.74 -8.68
C LYS A 39 -8.87 -4.43 -9.45
N SER A 40 -9.89 -4.27 -10.28
CA SER A 40 -10.15 -3.03 -11.04
C SER A 40 -10.39 -1.84 -10.11
N TYR A 41 -11.27 -1.97 -9.12
CA TYR A 41 -11.49 -0.89 -8.13
C TYR A 41 -10.22 -0.54 -7.35
N LEU A 42 -9.47 -1.55 -6.90
CA LEU A 42 -8.24 -1.36 -6.13
C LEU A 42 -7.16 -0.65 -6.97
N THR A 43 -6.93 -1.10 -8.21
CA THR A 43 -5.95 -0.48 -9.11
C THR A 43 -6.32 0.97 -9.42
N ASN A 44 -7.61 1.29 -9.62
CA ASN A 44 -8.07 2.65 -9.83
C ASN A 44 -7.89 3.52 -8.58
N ALA A 45 -8.30 3.05 -7.40
CA ALA A 45 -8.12 3.77 -6.15
C ALA A 45 -6.63 4.09 -5.89
N ILE A 46 -5.75 3.09 -6.02
CA ILE A 46 -4.30 3.27 -5.89
C ILE A 46 -3.77 4.27 -6.92
N MET A 47 -4.27 4.23 -8.16
CA MET A 47 -3.83 5.15 -9.21
C MET A 47 -4.13 6.61 -8.86
N TYR A 48 -5.32 6.91 -8.34
CA TYR A 48 -5.74 8.26 -7.96
C TYR A 48 -5.05 8.73 -6.68
N ASP A 49 -5.01 7.90 -5.64
CA ASP A 49 -4.37 8.27 -4.38
C ASP A 49 -2.87 8.55 -4.61
N THR A 50 -2.17 7.67 -5.32
CA THR A 50 -0.74 7.89 -5.60
C THR A 50 -0.48 9.05 -6.55
N TRP A 51 -1.43 9.39 -7.44
CA TRP A 51 -1.34 10.61 -8.23
C TRP A 51 -1.41 11.84 -7.33
N PHE A 52 -2.39 11.91 -6.43
CA PHE A 52 -2.55 12.97 -5.47
C PHE A 52 -1.32 13.12 -4.55
N LEU A 53 -0.80 12.01 -4.02
CA LEU A 53 0.41 12.02 -3.19
C LEU A 53 1.63 12.52 -3.97
N SER A 54 1.77 12.14 -5.24
CA SER A 54 2.84 12.66 -6.09
C SER A 54 2.71 14.16 -6.36
N LEU A 55 1.50 14.70 -6.51
CA LEU A 55 1.28 16.14 -6.67
C LEU A 55 1.68 16.93 -5.43
N LEU A 56 1.51 16.35 -4.24
CA LEU A 56 1.91 16.94 -2.96
C LEU A 56 3.39 16.71 -2.62
N ASN A 57 4.19 16.17 -3.54
CA ASN A 57 5.56 15.75 -3.30
C ASN A 57 5.70 14.82 -2.08
N ILE A 58 4.74 13.92 -1.86
CA ILE A 58 4.81 12.93 -0.78
C ILE A 58 5.44 11.65 -1.34
N VAL A 59 6.39 11.08 -0.59
CA VAL A 59 7.09 9.83 -0.89
C VAL A 59 7.12 8.96 0.36
N ASP A 60 7.64 7.73 0.25
CA ASP A 60 7.81 6.79 1.36
C ASP A 60 6.51 6.39 2.09
N TYR A 61 5.37 6.48 1.39
CA TYR A 61 4.11 5.93 1.86
C TYR A 61 4.03 4.42 1.64
N SER A 62 3.36 3.71 2.53
CA SER A 62 3.19 2.26 2.47
C SER A 62 1.72 1.87 2.30
N ILE A 63 1.46 0.62 1.92
CA ILE A 63 0.11 0.05 1.96
C ILE A 63 0.00 -0.85 3.18
N ILE A 64 -1.13 -0.78 3.89
CA ILE A 64 -1.50 -1.75 4.90
C ILE A 64 -2.56 -2.69 4.33
N VAL A 65 -2.40 -3.98 4.60
CA VAL A 65 -3.32 -5.04 4.17
C VAL A 65 -3.76 -5.84 5.38
N GLY A 66 -5.07 -5.81 5.65
CA GLY A 66 -5.73 -6.65 6.65
C GLY A 66 -6.47 -7.78 5.95
N VAL A 67 -6.17 -9.03 6.34
CA VAL A 67 -6.79 -10.22 5.77
C VAL A 67 -7.50 -10.99 6.86
N ASP A 68 -8.83 -11.13 6.73
CA ASP A 68 -9.62 -12.04 7.53
C ASP A 68 -9.98 -13.28 6.70
N ARG A 69 -9.38 -14.42 7.06
CA ARG A 69 -9.55 -15.68 6.34
C ARG A 69 -10.88 -16.37 6.65
N GLU A 70 -11.49 -16.08 7.79
CA GLU A 70 -12.75 -16.71 8.18
C GLU A 70 -13.93 -16.05 7.47
N SER A 71 -13.94 -14.72 7.41
CA SER A 71 -14.98 -13.96 6.72
C SER A 71 -14.68 -13.72 5.23
N GLY A 72 -13.45 -13.97 4.78
CA GLY A 72 -13.03 -13.68 3.40
C GLY A 72 -12.93 -12.18 3.10
N VAL A 73 -12.82 -11.34 4.12
CA VAL A 73 -12.75 -9.88 3.98
C VAL A 73 -11.29 -9.43 3.84
N LEU A 74 -11.06 -8.58 2.84
CA LEU A 74 -9.79 -7.90 2.59
C LEU A 74 -9.96 -6.39 2.81
N VAL A 75 -9.14 -5.81 3.69
CA VAL A 75 -9.09 -4.38 3.94
C VAL A 75 -7.73 -3.85 3.50
N VAL A 76 -7.72 -2.76 2.74
CA VAL A 76 -6.51 -2.17 2.18
C VAL A 76 -6.53 -0.65 2.38
N GLY A 77 -5.37 -0.04 2.65
CA GLY A 77 -5.26 1.42 2.73
C GLY A 77 -3.81 1.91 2.64
N ILE A 78 -3.61 3.14 2.15
CA ILE A 78 -2.30 3.79 2.14
C ILE A 78 -2.06 4.48 3.50
N ILE A 79 -0.85 4.37 4.02
CA ILE A 79 -0.41 4.92 5.32
C ILE A 79 0.88 5.73 5.17
N ASP A 80 1.30 6.40 6.25
CA ASP A 80 2.58 7.14 6.38
C ASP A 80 2.80 8.29 5.39
N TYR A 81 1.72 8.85 4.83
CA TYR A 81 1.77 9.93 3.84
C TYR A 81 1.87 11.36 4.43
N MET A 82 2.07 11.54 5.73
CA MET A 82 2.09 12.88 6.35
C MET A 82 3.40 13.67 6.10
N ARG A 83 4.46 13.05 5.56
CA ARG A 83 5.77 13.69 5.36
C ARG A 83 5.98 14.11 3.90
N GLN A 84 6.16 15.41 3.67
CA GLN A 84 6.50 15.95 2.35
C GLN A 84 8.00 15.89 2.09
N TYR A 85 8.36 15.48 0.87
CA TYR A 85 9.74 15.38 0.37
C TYR A 85 10.49 16.71 0.40
N ASP A 86 9.78 17.82 0.19
CA ASP A 86 10.39 19.15 0.11
C ASP A 86 10.95 19.65 1.44
N LEU A 87 10.41 19.22 2.58
CA LEU A 87 10.91 19.63 3.90
C LEU A 87 12.31 19.07 4.17
N ILE A 88 12.53 17.80 3.81
CA ILE A 88 13.81 17.11 3.99
C ILE A 88 14.83 17.63 2.97
N LYS A 89 14.44 17.82 1.71
CA LYS A 89 15.32 18.39 0.68
C LYS A 89 15.73 19.83 0.97
N LYS A 90 14.82 20.66 1.50
CA LYS A 90 15.17 22.02 1.95
C LYS A 90 16.17 21.98 3.10
N LEU A 91 16.00 21.06 4.05
CA LEU A 91 16.96 20.86 5.15
C LEU A 91 18.34 20.41 4.65
N GLU A 92 18.39 19.44 3.73
CA GLU A 92 19.65 18.99 3.12
C GLU A 92 20.33 20.10 2.30
N ARG A 93 19.57 20.93 1.57
CA ARG A 93 20.11 22.07 0.82
C ARG A 93 20.70 23.15 1.73
N VAL A 94 20.08 23.45 2.86
CA VAL A 94 20.62 24.40 3.85
C VAL A 94 21.90 23.87 4.50
N GLY A 95 21.97 22.57 4.78
CA GLY A 95 23.21 21.93 5.28
C GLY A 95 24.32 21.86 4.23
N LYS A 96 23.99 21.62 2.96
CA LYS A 96 24.95 21.52 1.85
C LYS A 96 25.40 22.87 1.29
N SER A 97 24.64 23.96 1.47
CA SER A 97 25.09 25.31 1.11
C SER A 97 26.29 25.78 1.94
N VAL A 98 26.58 25.15 3.08
CA VAL A 98 27.73 25.47 3.93
C VAL A 98 28.99 24.64 3.57
N THR A 99 28.82 23.48 2.92
CA THR A 99 29.91 22.51 2.71
C THR A 99 29.85 21.91 1.31
N MET A 100 30.19 22.69 0.29
CA MET A 100 30.44 22.13 -1.04
C MET A 100 31.80 21.41 -1.04
N VAL A 101 31.80 20.10 -0.79
CA VAL A 101 32.95 19.22 -1.03
C VAL A 101 32.50 17.94 -1.72
N ALA A 102 33.19 17.67 -2.84
CA ALA A 102 33.26 16.50 -3.70
C ALA A 102 32.53 15.20 -3.27
N GLY A 103 31.74 14.65 -4.20
CA GLY A 103 31.62 13.19 -4.37
C GLY A 103 30.47 12.47 -3.65
N GLN A 104 29.39 13.14 -3.24
CA GLN A 104 28.28 12.44 -2.58
C GLN A 104 27.33 11.79 -3.60
N ALA A 105 27.18 10.47 -3.47
CA ALA A 105 26.22 9.65 -4.19
C ALA A 105 24.82 10.32 -4.20
N ALA A 106 24.13 10.24 -5.33
CA ALA A 106 22.80 10.82 -5.50
C ALA A 106 21.89 10.40 -4.33
N PRO A 107 21.08 11.32 -3.77
CA PRO A 107 20.25 11.02 -2.62
C PRO A 107 19.38 9.80 -2.93
N THR A 108 19.43 8.79 -2.07
CA THR A 108 18.73 7.50 -2.20
C THR A 108 17.20 7.65 -2.26
N VAL A 109 16.70 8.87 -2.02
CA VAL A 109 15.28 9.22 -2.04
C VAL A 109 14.83 9.50 -3.48
N ILE A 110 14.19 8.49 -4.05
CA ILE A 110 13.56 8.47 -5.37
C ILE A 110 12.58 9.65 -5.51
N GLN A 111 12.56 10.31 -6.68
CA GLN A 111 11.63 11.42 -6.93
C GLN A 111 10.16 10.94 -6.87
N PRO A 112 9.19 11.79 -6.48
CA PRO A 112 7.80 11.38 -6.30
C PRO A 112 7.18 10.61 -7.49
N PRO A 113 7.38 11.00 -8.77
CA PRO A 113 6.84 10.26 -9.90
C PRO A 113 7.40 8.83 -10.03
N HIS A 114 8.70 8.66 -9.74
CA HIS A 114 9.36 7.37 -9.77
C HIS A 114 8.94 6.49 -8.58
N TYR A 115 8.75 7.09 -7.39
CA TYR A 115 8.24 6.37 -6.22
C TYR A 115 6.81 5.87 -6.50
N ARG A 116 5.96 6.73 -7.07
CA ARG A 116 4.60 6.36 -7.52
C ARG A 116 4.62 5.17 -8.47
N GLN A 117 5.47 5.21 -9.50
CA GLN A 117 5.57 4.10 -10.45
C GLN A 117 5.99 2.80 -9.76
N ARG A 118 7.04 2.85 -8.94
CA ARG A 118 7.52 1.68 -8.18
C ARG A 118 6.44 1.09 -7.29
N PHE A 119 5.75 1.93 -6.51
CA PHE A 119 4.67 1.52 -5.63
C PHE A 119 3.55 0.82 -6.42
N ARG A 120 3.08 1.43 -7.52
CA ARG A 120 2.05 0.83 -8.38
C ARG A 120 2.49 -0.53 -8.94
N SER A 121 3.73 -0.64 -9.41
CA SER A 121 4.27 -1.92 -9.91
C SER A 121 4.34 -3.01 -8.84
N GLN A 122 4.60 -2.66 -7.58
CA GLN A 122 4.54 -3.62 -6.47
C GLN A 122 3.10 -4.07 -6.20
N MET A 123 2.13 -3.16 -6.22
CA MET A 123 0.72 -3.51 -6.02
C MET A 123 0.18 -4.43 -7.11
N GLU A 124 0.66 -4.28 -8.34
CA GLU A 124 0.33 -5.23 -9.42
C GLU A 124 0.89 -6.63 -9.16
N ARG A 125 2.04 -6.75 -8.48
CA ARG A 125 2.62 -8.05 -8.11
C ARG A 125 1.98 -8.65 -6.86
N TYR A 126 1.51 -7.83 -5.93
CA TYR A 126 0.92 -8.32 -4.67
C TYR A 126 -0.51 -8.81 -4.82
N PHE A 127 -1.30 -8.23 -5.73
CA PHE A 127 -2.71 -8.62 -5.92
C PHE A 127 -2.89 -9.25 -7.30
N ALA A 128 -3.23 -10.53 -7.35
CA ALA A 128 -3.48 -11.25 -8.59
C ALA A 128 -4.98 -11.45 -8.82
N SER A 129 -5.42 -11.15 -10.03
CA SER A 129 -6.78 -11.46 -10.47
C SER A 129 -6.93 -12.96 -10.65
N VAL A 130 -8.00 -13.52 -10.09
CA VAL A 130 -8.43 -14.89 -10.36
C VAL A 130 -9.79 -14.87 -11.05
N PRO A 131 -9.97 -15.64 -12.15
CA PRO A 131 -11.26 -15.76 -12.81
C PRO A 131 -12.32 -16.24 -11.80
N THR A 132 -13.48 -15.58 -11.77
CA THR A 132 -14.59 -15.99 -10.90
C THR A 132 -15.82 -16.29 -11.74
N PRO A 133 -16.78 -17.13 -11.30
CA PRO A 133 -18.00 -17.40 -12.07
C PRO A 133 -18.84 -16.16 -12.41
N TYR A 134 -18.56 -15.03 -11.76
CA TYR A 134 -19.22 -13.74 -11.94
C TYR A 134 -18.43 -12.77 -12.84
N THR A 135 -17.33 -13.18 -13.46
CA THR A 135 -16.74 -12.41 -14.56
C THR A 135 -17.61 -12.61 -15.79
N SER A 136 -18.72 -11.86 -15.86
CA SER A 136 -19.45 -11.66 -17.10
C SER A 136 -18.69 -10.61 -17.94
N GLU A 137 -18.73 -10.71 -19.28
CA GLU A 137 -18.11 -9.69 -20.13
C GLU A 137 -18.61 -8.26 -19.81
N ALA A 138 -19.80 -8.13 -19.22
CA ALA A 138 -20.37 -6.85 -18.82
C ALA A 138 -19.60 -6.15 -17.68
N ASP A 139 -18.93 -6.88 -16.78
CA ASP A 139 -18.17 -6.27 -15.67
C ASP A 139 -16.88 -5.58 -16.14
N LEU A 140 -16.36 -5.96 -17.33
CA LEU A 140 -15.23 -5.30 -17.96
C LEU A 140 -15.59 -3.92 -18.53
N PHE A 141 -16.86 -3.70 -18.87
CA PHE A 141 -17.40 -2.45 -19.43
C PHE A 141 -18.08 -1.53 -18.39
N LEU A 142 -18.19 -1.98 -17.13
CA LEU A 142 -18.79 -1.20 -16.03
C LEU A 142 -17.81 -0.24 -15.33
N VAL A 143 -16.62 -0.01 -15.88
CA VAL A 143 -15.82 1.17 -15.52
C VAL A 143 -16.37 2.34 -16.35
N PRO A 144 -17.19 3.25 -15.79
CA PRO A 144 -17.68 4.38 -16.57
C PRO A 144 -16.49 5.22 -17.03
N PRO A 145 -16.51 5.76 -18.27
CA PRO A 145 -15.53 6.76 -18.67
C PRO A 145 -15.69 7.95 -17.73
N LEU A 146 -14.61 8.28 -17.02
CA LEU A 146 -14.57 9.43 -16.14
C LEU A 146 -14.65 10.69 -17.01
N GLY A 147 -15.80 11.37 -16.93
CA GLY A 147 -15.99 12.73 -17.41
C GLY A 147 -15.27 13.75 -16.54
#